data_AF-N0BNB2-F1
#
_entry.id   AF-N0BNB2-F1
#
_cell.length_a   1.000
_cell.length_b   1.000
_cell.length_c   1.000
_cell.angle_alpha   90.00
_cell.angle_beta   90.00
_cell.angle_gamma   90.00
#
_symmetry.space_group_name_H-M   'P 1'
#
loop_
_entity.id
_entity.type
_entity.pdbx_description
1 polymer ?
#
loop_
_entity_poly.entity_id
_entity_poly.type
_entity_poly.pdbx_seq_one_letter_code
_entity_poly.pdbx_strand_id
1 'polypeptide(L)'
;MNENLREKVIALSEAITKTEEYVDFLEKEEVLKADEETQKLLLDFQQKQQDFIAKQMSGEVDQDLLNQLSGLQNELRSRESLTNFLDSYSRLLDLLGEVTDLMSEKLNVDMADVFRQR
;
A
#
# COMPACT_ATOMS: atom_id res chain seq x y z
N MET A 1 -14.08 -21.84 -11.39
CA MET A 1 -13.66 -22.39 -10.08
C MET A 1 -14.75 -23.33 -9.59
N ASN A 2 -14.41 -24.56 -9.19
CA ASN A 2 -15.39 -25.50 -8.62
C ASN A 2 -15.68 -25.15 -7.15
N GLU A 3 -16.74 -25.72 -6.57
CA GLU A 3 -17.20 -25.34 -5.24
C GLU A 3 -16.18 -25.68 -4.14
N ASN A 4 -15.56 -26.85 -4.21
CA ASN A 4 -14.56 -27.25 -3.22
C ASN A 4 -13.35 -26.30 -3.18
N LEU A 5 -12.88 -25.84 -4.34
CA LEU A 5 -11.79 -24.87 -4.42
C LEU A 5 -12.24 -23.50 -3.89
N ARG A 6 -13.48 -23.08 -4.15
CA ARG A 6 -14.05 -21.85 -3.60
C ARG A 6 -14.05 -21.86 -2.07
N GLU A 7 -14.55 -22.93 -1.46
CA GLU A 7 -14.59 -23.08 0.00
C GLU A 7 -13.20 -22.96 0.62
N LYS A 8 -12.18 -23.57 0.01
CA LYS A 8 -10.79 -23.50 0.47
C LYS A 8 -10.22 -22.08 0.39
N VAL A 9 -10.51 -21.36 -0.69
CA VAL A 9 -10.08 -19.96 -0.84
C VAL A 9 -10.73 -19.09 0.23
N ILE A 10 -12.04 -19.25 0.48
CA ILE A 10 -12.75 -18.51 1.53
C ILE A 10 -12.15 -18.81 2.90
N ALA A 11 -11.93 -20.08 3.23
CA ALA A 11 -11.35 -20.48 4.51
C ALA A 11 -9.93 -19.91 4.72
N LEU A 12 -9.10 -19.88 3.65
CA LEU A 12 -7.79 -19.24 3.70
C LEU A 12 -7.91 -17.73 3.92
N SER A 13 -8.81 -17.05 3.20
CA SER A 13 -9.05 -15.61 3.40
C SER A 13 -9.52 -15.30 4.82
N GLU A 14 -10.45 -16.09 5.38
CA GLU A 14 -10.89 -15.93 6.76
C GLU A 14 -9.76 -16.16 7.77
N ALA A 15 -8.87 -17.10 7.51
CA ALA A 15 -7.70 -17.32 8.35
C ALA A 15 -6.74 -16.12 8.31
N ILE A 16 -6.47 -15.57 7.11
CA ILE A 16 -5.65 -14.37 6.93
C ILE A 16 -6.26 -13.17 7.67
N THR A 17 -7.58 -12.97 7.59
CA THR A 17 -8.23 -11.84 8.30
C THR A 17 -8.14 -11.90 9.83
N LYS A 18 -7.70 -13.03 10.39
CA LYS A 18 -7.54 -13.25 11.82
C LYS A 18 -6.08 -13.21 12.27
N THR A 19 -5.12 -12.98 11.37
CA THR A 19 -3.72 -12.85 11.75
C THR A 19 -3.45 -11.50 12.40
N GLU A 20 -2.39 -11.43 13.20
CA GLU A 20 -1.99 -10.20 13.89
C GLU A 20 -1.67 -9.08 12.89
N GLU A 21 -1.01 -9.41 11.77
CA GLU A 21 -0.61 -8.47 10.73
C GLU A 21 -1.82 -7.82 10.06
N TYR A 22 -2.88 -8.58 9.80
CA TYR A 22 -4.10 -8.04 9.18
C TYR A 22 -4.87 -7.14 10.17
N VAL A 23 -4.99 -7.56 11.42
CA VAL A 23 -5.68 -6.78 12.46
C VAL A 23 -4.92 -5.48 12.75
N ASP A 24 -3.60 -5.55 12.94
CA ASP A 24 -2.75 -4.38 13.17
C ASP A 24 -2.80 -3.40 11.99
N PHE A 25 -2.77 -3.90 10.75
CA PHE A 25 -2.96 -3.07 9.56
C PHE A 25 -4.27 -2.28 9.61
N LEU A 26 -5.40 -2.93 9.92
CA LEU A 26 -6.70 -2.23 10.02
C LEU A 26 -6.71 -1.19 11.13
N GLU A 27 -6.13 -1.50 12.29
CA GLU A 27 -6.05 -0.55 13.40
C GLU A 27 -5.23 0.68 13.04
N LYS A 28 -4.06 0.50 12.41
CA LYS A 28 -3.21 1.62 11.97
C LYS A 28 -3.83 2.40 10.82
N GLU A 29 -4.59 1.75 9.94
CA GLU A 29 -5.36 2.40 8.91
C GLU A 29 -6.42 3.36 9.50
N GLU A 30 -7.16 2.91 10.52
CA GLU A 30 -8.15 3.77 11.19
C GLU A 30 -7.51 4.94 11.93
N VAL A 31 -6.35 4.74 12.56
CA VAL A 31 -5.57 5.83 13.17
C VAL A 31 -5.14 6.86 12.12
N LEU A 32 -4.63 6.40 10.98
CA LEU A 32 -4.24 7.30 9.87
C LEU A 32 -5.43 8.05 9.29
N LYS A 33 -6.59 7.39 9.12
CA LYS A 33 -7.82 8.04 8.63
C LYS A 33 -8.32 9.11 9.59
N ALA A 34 -8.17 8.92 10.89
CA ALA A 34 -8.58 9.88 11.92
C ALA A 34 -7.60 11.05 12.10
N ASP A 35 -6.36 10.96 11.60
CA ASP A 35 -5.36 12.03 11.67
C ASP A 35 -5.59 13.07 10.57
N GLU A 36 -6.44 14.06 10.86
CA GLU A 36 -6.83 15.13 9.91
C GLU A 36 -5.63 15.90 9.33
N GLU A 37 -4.57 16.11 10.13
CA GLU A 37 -3.38 16.84 9.68
C GLU A 37 -2.58 16.01 8.68
N THR A 38 -2.36 14.73 8.97
CA THR A 38 -1.70 13.82 8.01
C THR A 38 -2.54 13.64 6.75
N GLN A 39 -3.86 13.54 6.86
CA GLN A 39 -4.76 13.47 5.70
C GLN A 39 -4.65 14.72 4.83
N LYS A 40 -4.59 15.91 5.44
CA LYS A 40 -4.39 17.16 4.69
C LYS A 40 -3.06 17.19 3.96
N LEU A 41 -1.97 16.80 4.63
CA LEU A 41 -0.65 16.72 4.00
C LEU A 41 -0.62 15.73 2.83
N LEU A 42 -1.30 14.59 2.95
CA LEU A 42 -1.43 13.61 1.86
C LEU A 42 -2.18 14.19 0.65
N LEU A 43 -3.27 14.92 0.88
CA LEU A 43 -4.04 15.59 -0.18
C LEU A 43 -3.20 16.66 -0.89
N ASP A 44 -2.50 17.49 -0.12
CA ASP A 44 -1.63 18.54 -0.65
C ASP A 44 -0.47 17.94 -1.47
N PHE A 45 0.11 16.84 -0.99
CA PHE A 45 1.15 16.09 -1.71
C PHE A 45 0.62 15.51 -3.03
N GLN A 46 -0.56 14.89 -3.01
CA GLN A 46 -1.18 14.30 -4.21
C GLN A 46 -1.50 15.35 -5.27
N GLN A 47 -2.05 16.51 -4.89
CA GLN A 47 -2.31 17.61 -5.83
C GLN A 47 -1.02 18.10 -6.48
N LYS A 48 0.01 18.38 -5.67
CA LYS A 48 1.31 18.86 -6.20
C LYS A 48 2.00 17.83 -7.08
N GLN A 49 1.84 16.54 -6.78
CA GLN A 49 2.40 15.47 -7.61
C GLN A 49 1.72 15.44 -8.99
N GLN A 50 0.39 15.59 -9.04
CA GLN A 50 -0.33 15.67 -10.31
C GLN A 50 0.09 16.89 -11.13
N ASP A 51 0.20 18.05 -10.49
CA ASP A 51 0.68 19.28 -11.13
C ASP A 51 2.10 19.11 -11.69
N PHE A 52 2.98 18.44 -10.92
CA PHE A 52 4.36 18.18 -11.34
C PHE A 52 4.41 17.27 -12.57
N ILE A 53 3.64 16.18 -12.57
CA ILE A 53 3.55 15.26 -13.73
C ILE A 53 3.00 16.01 -14.95
N ALA A 54 1.98 16.84 -14.79
CA ALA A 54 1.39 17.61 -15.89
C ALA A 54 2.42 18.56 -16.53
N LYS A 55 3.21 19.28 -15.71
CA LYS A 55 4.28 20.16 -16.18
C LYS A 55 5.42 19.38 -16.85
N GLN A 56 5.81 18.25 -16.25
CA GLN A 56 6.84 17.40 -16.84
C GLN A 56 6.39 16.88 -18.23
N MET A 57 5.11 16.55 -18.41
CA MET A 57 4.54 16.14 -19.69
C MET A 57 4.49 17.27 -20.73
N SER A 58 4.37 18.54 -20.31
CA SER A 58 4.46 19.70 -21.21
C SER A 58 5.91 20.10 -21.53
N GLY A 59 6.90 19.42 -20.93
CA GLY A 59 8.33 19.73 -21.08
C GLY A 59 8.83 20.84 -20.14
N GLU A 60 8.01 21.26 -19.17
CA GLU A 60 8.36 22.24 -18.15
C GLU A 60 8.95 21.53 -16.92
N VAL A 61 10.06 22.06 -16.40
CA VAL A 61 10.63 21.63 -15.12
C VAL A 61 10.41 22.72 -14.10
N ASP A 62 9.58 22.44 -13.10
CA ASP A 62 9.29 23.35 -12.00
C ASP A 62 10.09 22.96 -10.74
N GLN A 63 11.20 23.65 -10.54
CA GLN A 63 12.11 23.39 -9.41
C GLN A 63 11.49 23.77 -8.05
N ASP A 64 10.63 24.80 -8.02
CA ASP A 64 9.97 25.22 -6.79
C ASP A 64 8.94 24.18 -6.36
N LEU A 65 8.18 23.64 -7.32
CA LEU A 65 7.25 22.55 -7.07
C LEU A 65 7.96 21.26 -6.60
N LEU A 66 9.12 20.94 -7.18
CA LEU A 66 9.97 19.84 -6.70
C LEU A 66 10.43 20.04 -5.25
N ASN A 67 10.83 21.26 -4.89
CA ASN A 67 11.24 21.58 -3.53
C ASN A 67 10.07 21.45 -2.54
N GLN A 68 8.88 21.91 -2.94
CA GLN A 68 7.66 21.77 -2.13
C GLN A 68 7.27 20.31 -1.93
N LEU A 69 7.33 19.49 -2.98
CA LEU A 69 7.08 18.05 -2.90
C LEU A 69 8.07 17.35 -1.96
N SER A 70 9.34 17.72 -2.03
CA SER A 70 10.38 17.19 -1.13
C SER A 70 10.13 17.58 0.32
N GLY A 71 9.69 18.82 0.56
CA GLY A 71 9.29 19.31 1.89
C GLY A 71 8.12 18.50 2.47
N LEU A 72 7.03 18.39 1.71
CA LEU A 72 5.86 17.60 2.11
C LEU A 72 6.20 16.13 2.35
N GLN A 73 7.07 15.53 1.53
CA GLN A 73 7.51 14.16 1.75
C GLN A 73 8.24 13.99 3.10
N ASN A 74 9.08 14.95 3.47
CA ASN A 74 9.78 14.92 4.76
C ASN A 74 8.80 15.09 5.93
N GLU A 75 7.84 16.01 5.81
CA GLU A 75 6.78 16.20 6.80
C GLU A 75 5.95 14.93 6.97
N LEU A 76 5.48 14.33 5.87
CA LEU A 76 4.73 13.08 5.86
C LEU A 76 5.51 11.94 6.53
N ARG A 77 6.80 11.78 6.23
CA ARG A 77 7.66 10.77 6.86
C ARG A 77 7.85 10.96 8.37
N SER A 78 7.66 12.18 8.87
CA SER A 78 7.69 12.47 10.30
C SER A 78 6.35 12.23 11.01
N ARG A 79 5.27 11.96 10.27
CA ARG A 79 3.96 11.65 10.83
C ARG A 79 3.92 10.21 11.31
N GLU A 80 3.79 10.04 12.63
CA GLU A 80 3.74 8.72 13.26
C GLU A 80 2.58 7.87 12.71
N SER A 81 1.40 8.46 12.49
CA SER A 81 0.24 7.76 11.93
C SER A 81 0.51 7.17 10.55
N LEU A 82 1.24 7.88 9.69
CA LEU A 82 1.64 7.39 8.37
C LEU A 82 2.71 6.32 8.49
N THR A 83 3.77 6.55 9.26
CA THR A 83 4.86 5.59 9.43
C THR A 83 4.35 4.27 10.01
N ASN A 84 3.53 4.32 11.07
CA ASN A 84 2.94 3.13 11.68
C ASN A 84 2.04 2.37 10.69
N PHE A 85 1.24 3.09 9.89
CA PHE A 85 0.43 2.47 8.83
C PHE A 85 1.32 1.78 7.79
N LEU A 86 2.33 2.46 7.25
CA LEU A 86 3.23 1.90 6.24
C LEU A 86 3.97 0.65 6.75
N ASP A 87 4.42 0.68 8.00
CA ASP A 87 5.08 -0.46 8.63
C ASP A 87 4.13 -1.66 8.80
N SER A 88 2.89 -1.42 9.26
CA SER A 88 1.86 -2.47 9.38
C SER A 88 1.45 -3.05 8.03
N TYR A 89 1.35 -2.20 7.01
CA TYR A 89 1.04 -2.61 5.65
C TYR A 89 2.16 -3.46 5.05
N SER A 90 3.43 -3.10 5.30
CA SER A 90 4.58 -3.92 4.88
C SER A 90 4.51 -5.33 5.47
N ARG A 91 4.23 -5.46 6.78
CA ARG A 91 4.09 -6.78 7.43
C ARG A 91 2.96 -7.62 6.83
N LEU A 92 1.83 -6.99 6.52
CA LEU A 92 0.73 -7.68 5.84
C LEU A 92 1.15 -8.15 4.43
N LEU A 93 1.89 -7.33 3.68
CA LEU A 93 2.39 -7.72 2.37
C LEU A 93 3.39 -8.88 2.45
N ASP A 94 4.26 -8.89 3.46
CA ASP A 94 5.20 -9.99 3.70
C ASP A 94 4.45 -11.30 3.95
N LEU A 95 3.44 -11.30 4.83
CA LEU A 95 2.57 -12.45 5.09
C LEU A 95 1.87 -12.95 3.81
N LEU A 96 1.30 -12.03 3.02
CA LEU A 96 0.63 -12.39 1.76
C LEU A 96 1.62 -12.90 0.70
N GLY A 97 2.85 -12.39 0.72
CA GLY A 97 3.97 -12.87 -0.09
C GLY A 97 4.28 -14.33 0.24
N GLU A 98 4.46 -14.66 1.52
CA GLU A 98 4.71 -16.03 1.98
C GLU A 98 3.60 -17.01 1.54
N VAL A 99 2.33 -16.60 1.67
CA VAL A 99 1.19 -17.41 1.20
C VAL A 99 1.28 -17.63 -0.31
N THR A 100 1.61 -16.59 -1.07
CA THR A 100 1.72 -16.66 -2.55
C THR A 100 2.90 -17.53 -2.98
N ASP A 101 4.03 -17.46 -2.29
CA ASP A 101 5.21 -18.27 -2.56
C ASP A 101 4.95 -19.75 -2.31
N LEU A 102 4.28 -20.09 -1.19
CA LEU A 102 3.88 -21.47 -0.89
C LEU A 102 2.91 -22.02 -1.94
N MET A 103 1.97 -21.21 -2.42
CA MET A 103 1.07 -21.60 -3.50
C MET A 103 1.83 -21.79 -4.82
N SER A 104 2.75 -20.89 -5.14
CA SER A 104 3.58 -20.95 -6.34
C SER A 104 4.44 -22.22 -6.38
N GLU A 105 5.06 -22.57 -5.24
CA GLU A 105 5.84 -23.80 -5.09
C GLU A 105 4.98 -25.05 -5.34
N LYS A 106 3.78 -25.09 -4.76
CA LYS A 106 2.89 -26.27 -4.89
C LYS A 106 2.27 -26.40 -6.27
N LEU A 107 2.02 -25.29 -6.95
CA LEU A 107 1.48 -25.28 -8.31
C LEU A 107 2.57 -25.40 -9.38
N ASN A 108 3.84 -25.19 -9.01
CA ASN A 108 4.96 -25.05 -9.94
C ASN A 108 4.68 -23.97 -11.02
N VAL A 109 4.11 -22.85 -10.57
CA VAL A 109 3.74 -21.69 -11.39
C VAL A 109 4.16 -20.44 -10.64
N ASP A 110 4.83 -19.50 -11.31
CA ASP A 110 5.13 -18.19 -10.74
C ASP A 110 3.85 -17.34 -10.71
N MET A 111 3.22 -17.26 -9.54
CA MET A 111 2.02 -16.42 -9.37
C MET A 111 2.37 -14.93 -9.27
N ALA A 112 3.60 -14.56 -8.88
CA ALA A 112 4.04 -13.17 -8.82
C ALA A 112 4.18 -12.54 -10.22
N ASP A 113 4.47 -13.35 -11.25
CA ASP A 113 4.44 -12.94 -12.66
C ASP A 113 3.02 -12.60 -13.15
N VAL A 114 1.98 -13.28 -12.64
CA VAL A 114 0.57 -13.04 -13.02
C VAL A 114 0.09 -11.66 -12.56
N PHE A 115 0.58 -11.18 -11.40
CA PHE A 115 0.25 -9.85 -10.87
C PHE A 115 1.05 -8.72 -11.54
N ARG A 116 2.23 -9.00 -12.13
CA ARG A 116 3.04 -8.00 -12.86
C ARG A 116 2.53 -7.68 -14.28
N GLN A 117 1.65 -8.51 -14.83
CA GLN A 117 1.12 -8.38 -16.20
C GLN A 117 -0.29 -7.76 -16.29
N ARG A 118 -0.80 -7.20 -15.19
CA ARG A 118 -2.08 -6.47 -15.12
C ARG A 118 -1.85 -5.06 -14.64
#